data_AF-A0AAU5MWI5-F1
#
_entry.id   AF-A0AAU5MWI5-F1
#
_cell.length_a   1.000
_cell.length_b   1.000
_cell.length_c   1.000
_cell.angle_alpha   90.00
_cell.angle_beta   90.00
_cell.angle_gamma   90.00
#
_symmetry.space_group_name_H-M   'P 1'
#
loop_
_entity.id
_entity.type
_entity.pdbx_description
1 polymer ?
#
loop_
_entity_poly.entity_id
_entity_poly.type
_entity_poly.pdbx_seq_one_letter_code
_entity_poly.pdbx_strand_id
1 'polypeptide(L)'
;MPSSVPADVPFDLRVEPIDDVLSEVEHALATRLDRATLVRKRRSIGARTSRGTWARIERRRLEKIGTQGWNGTECAAALDGVARPRWHRAAVWRQPDTAVMWRVDETDLLPGEPIGTSVLTADPDLPHEWWQDLNASLDALGTQRTTRVATPDTVMITQHGVTEAIGRFLSDGIDTTLTEWRPAHADLNWANTTGPEFCLFDWEDWGMAPRGLDAASLWGNSLAVPALAARVRQERHHDLESRDGKLMTLFICAKILTPDAHPDDPRLEPAHRMTAQISEALQRG
;
A
#
# COMPACT_ATOMS: atom_id res chain seq x y z
N MET A 1 12.74 37.97 -12.52
CA MET A 1 11.36 37.51 -12.81
C MET A 1 11.39 36.00 -12.90
N PRO A 2 10.93 35.25 -11.88
CA PRO A 2 10.76 33.81 -12.08
C PRO A 2 9.52 33.62 -12.95
N SER A 3 9.74 33.10 -14.15
CA SER A 3 8.66 32.62 -15.02
C SER A 3 7.91 31.53 -14.25
N SER A 4 6.63 31.79 -13.98
CA SER A 4 5.69 30.80 -13.49
C SER A 4 5.66 29.64 -14.49
N VAL A 5 6.11 28.47 -14.04
CA VAL A 5 5.87 27.22 -14.75
C VAL A 5 4.35 27.11 -14.95
N PRO A 6 3.85 26.94 -16.19
CA PRO A 6 2.42 26.80 -16.41
C PRO A 6 1.88 25.65 -15.57
N ALA A 7 0.69 25.80 -15.00
CA ALA A 7 -0.04 24.69 -14.41
C ALA A 7 -0.24 23.61 -15.49
N ASP A 8 0.56 22.56 -15.39
CA ASP A 8 0.79 21.57 -16.42
C ASP A 8 -0.42 20.62 -16.58
N VAL A 9 -0.75 20.31 -17.83
CA VAL A 9 -1.87 19.43 -18.20
C VAL A 9 -1.72 18.08 -17.49
N PRO A 10 -2.79 17.51 -16.91
CA PRO A 10 -2.70 16.21 -16.24
C PRO A 10 -2.29 15.12 -17.25
N PHE A 11 -1.05 14.65 -17.14
CA PHE A 11 -0.51 13.55 -17.94
C PHE A 11 -1.09 12.20 -17.48
N ASP A 12 -1.59 11.40 -18.41
CA ASP A 12 -2.31 10.15 -18.13
C ASP A 12 -1.84 8.99 -19.03
N LEU A 13 -1.06 8.09 -18.45
CA LEU A 13 -0.48 6.94 -19.16
C LEU A 13 -1.53 5.94 -19.68
N ARG A 14 -2.82 6.13 -19.43
CA ARG A 14 -3.89 5.35 -20.08
C ARG A 14 -4.12 5.75 -21.53
N VAL A 15 -3.84 7.01 -21.88
CA VAL A 15 -4.14 7.59 -23.21
C VAL A 15 -2.91 8.09 -23.96
N GLU A 16 -1.84 8.46 -23.23
CA GLU A 16 -0.62 8.99 -23.83
C GLU A 16 0.10 7.95 -24.71
N PRO A 17 0.85 8.35 -25.76
CA PRO A 17 1.75 7.44 -26.46
C PRO A 17 2.82 6.88 -25.53
N ILE A 18 3.11 5.57 -25.63
CA ILE A 18 4.06 4.89 -24.72
C ILE A 18 5.16 4.10 -25.45
N ASP A 19 5.17 4.08 -26.79
CA ASP A 19 6.08 3.23 -27.57
C ASP A 19 7.56 3.54 -27.32
N ASP A 20 7.91 4.81 -27.15
CA ASP A 20 9.28 5.24 -26.84
C ASP A 20 9.70 4.75 -25.45
N VAL A 21 8.82 4.90 -24.45
CA VAL A 21 9.05 4.44 -23.08
C VAL A 21 9.22 2.93 -23.04
N LEU A 22 8.36 2.22 -23.77
CA LEU A 22 8.39 0.78 -23.88
C LEU A 22 9.66 0.28 -24.57
N SER A 23 10.15 1.00 -25.60
CA SER A 23 11.40 0.68 -26.28
C SER A 23 12.63 0.93 -25.40
N GLU A 24 12.62 2.01 -24.63
CA GLU A 24 13.66 2.33 -23.65
C GLU A 24 13.75 1.24 -22.57
N VAL A 25 12.60 0.75 -22.07
CA VAL A 25 12.56 -0.33 -21.09
C VAL A 25 13.12 -1.64 -21.65
N GLU A 26 12.76 -2.01 -22.88
CA GLU A 26 13.29 -3.20 -23.53
C GLU A 26 14.81 -3.12 -23.71
N HIS A 27 15.32 -1.94 -24.08
CA HIS A 27 16.74 -1.69 -24.18
C HIS A 27 17.44 -1.79 -22.82
N ALA A 28 16.96 -1.06 -21.82
CA ALA A 28 17.55 -0.97 -20.50
C ALA A 28 17.55 -2.31 -19.74
N LEU A 29 16.48 -3.11 -19.89
CA LEU A 29 16.36 -4.42 -19.26
C LEU A 29 16.88 -5.57 -20.13
N ALA A 30 17.32 -5.29 -21.36
CA ALA A 30 17.70 -6.27 -22.38
C ALA A 30 16.66 -7.41 -22.48
N THR A 31 15.37 -7.05 -22.63
CA THR A 31 14.24 -7.99 -22.69
C THR A 31 13.20 -7.52 -23.69
N ARG A 32 12.23 -8.37 -24.04
CA ARG A 32 11.02 -7.94 -24.76
C ARG A 32 9.84 -7.87 -23.81
N LEU A 33 8.99 -6.87 -23.97
CA LEU A 33 7.73 -6.77 -23.24
C LEU A 33 6.61 -7.37 -24.10
N ASP A 34 5.80 -8.23 -23.51
CA ASP A 34 4.61 -8.75 -24.17
C ASP A 34 3.51 -7.69 -24.17
N ARG A 35 3.33 -7.06 -25.33
CA ARG A 35 2.33 -6.00 -25.56
C ARG A 35 0.90 -6.46 -25.29
N ALA A 36 0.59 -7.75 -25.42
CA ALA A 36 -0.74 -8.28 -25.15
C ALA A 36 -1.08 -8.28 -23.65
N THR A 37 -0.08 -8.14 -22.77
CA THR A 37 -0.23 -8.17 -21.31
C THR A 37 -0.17 -6.79 -20.67
N LEU A 38 -0.23 -5.73 -21.47
CA LEU A 38 -0.10 -4.36 -21.00
C LEU A 38 -1.24 -3.98 -20.05
N VAL A 39 -0.87 -3.62 -18.83
CA VAL A 39 -1.75 -2.99 -17.85
C VAL A 39 -1.36 -1.52 -17.74
N ARG A 40 -2.28 -0.62 -18.12
CA ARG A 40 -2.03 0.83 -18.09
C ARG A 40 -2.85 1.49 -16.99
N LYS A 41 -2.16 2.12 -16.04
CA LYS A 41 -2.74 2.99 -15.02
C LYS A 41 -2.37 4.44 -15.31
N ARG A 42 -2.90 5.39 -14.55
CA ARG A 42 -2.64 6.83 -14.75
C ARG A 42 -1.14 7.20 -14.71
N ARG A 43 -0.36 6.54 -13.85
CA ARG A 43 1.06 6.84 -13.58
C ARG A 43 2.01 5.65 -13.72
N SER A 44 1.50 4.46 -14.04
CA SER A 44 2.30 3.27 -14.24
C SER A 44 1.82 2.41 -15.39
N ILE A 45 2.74 1.64 -15.95
CA ILE A 45 2.49 0.62 -16.97
C ILE A 45 3.10 -0.68 -16.46
N GLY A 46 2.43 -1.80 -16.66
CA GLY A 46 2.98 -3.12 -16.37
C GLY A 46 2.88 -4.02 -17.59
N ALA A 47 3.85 -4.91 -17.78
CA ALA A 47 3.78 -5.96 -18.80
C ALA A 47 4.65 -7.16 -18.42
N ARG A 48 4.27 -8.35 -18.89
CA ARG A 48 5.14 -9.53 -18.83
C ARG A 48 6.35 -9.32 -19.74
N THR A 49 7.48 -9.88 -19.36
CA THR A 49 8.67 -9.91 -20.21
C THR A 49 8.85 -11.28 -20.87
N SER A 50 9.63 -11.34 -21.94
CA SER A 50 10.01 -12.60 -22.60
C SER A 50 10.80 -13.57 -21.71
N ARG A 51 11.23 -13.14 -20.51
CA ARG A 51 11.88 -14.00 -19.50
C ARG A 51 10.89 -14.69 -18.55
N GLY A 52 9.59 -14.45 -18.68
CA GLY A 52 8.61 -14.95 -17.71
C GLY A 52 8.65 -14.17 -16.39
N THR A 53 8.97 -12.88 -16.45
CA THR A 53 8.97 -11.93 -15.33
C THR A 53 7.94 -10.83 -15.58
N TRP A 54 7.70 -9.97 -14.58
CA TRP A 54 6.89 -8.77 -14.69
C TRP A 54 7.76 -7.52 -14.69
N ALA A 55 7.48 -6.57 -15.59
CA ALA A 55 8.11 -5.26 -15.59
C ALA A 55 7.07 -4.19 -15.23
N ARG A 56 7.29 -3.48 -14.11
CA ARG A 56 6.47 -2.35 -13.66
C ARG A 56 7.22 -1.05 -13.94
N ILE A 57 6.66 -0.23 -14.82
CA ILE A 57 7.18 1.06 -15.26
C ILE A 57 6.40 2.16 -14.54
N GLU A 58 7.09 3.06 -13.85
CA GLU A 58 6.50 4.19 -13.15
C GLU A 58 7.06 5.51 -13.67
N ARG A 59 6.15 6.48 -13.81
CA ARG A 59 6.47 7.87 -14.11
C ARG A 59 6.29 8.74 -12.87
N ARG A 60 7.33 9.50 -12.49
CA ARG A 60 7.23 10.51 -11.43
C ARG A 60 7.84 11.85 -11.84
N ARG A 61 7.37 12.93 -11.21
CA ARG A 61 8.05 14.23 -11.27
C ARG A 61 9.24 14.22 -10.33
N LEU A 62 10.34 14.87 -10.72
CA LEU A 62 11.57 14.98 -9.94
C LEU A 62 11.31 15.49 -8.50
N GLU A 63 10.44 16.49 -8.36
CA GLU A 63 10.07 17.09 -7.08
C GLU A 63 9.44 16.11 -6.08
N LYS A 64 8.87 14.98 -6.55
CA LYS A 64 8.20 13.98 -5.71
C LYS A 64 9.12 12.84 -5.27
N ILE A 65 10.28 12.67 -5.90
CA ILE A 65 11.19 11.55 -5.61
C ILE A 65 11.83 11.68 -4.23
N GLY A 66 12.24 12.90 -3.84
CA GLY A 66 12.94 13.13 -2.58
C GLY A 66 12.05 12.99 -1.34
N THR A 67 10.74 13.23 -1.45
CA THR A 67 9.83 13.28 -0.30
C THR A 67 9.10 11.97 -0.02
N GLN A 68 8.80 11.19 -1.06
CA GLN A 68 8.00 9.95 -0.95
C GLN A 68 8.84 8.67 -1.05
N GLY A 69 10.12 8.77 -1.40
CA GLY A 69 10.92 7.61 -1.78
C GLY A 69 10.42 6.98 -3.10
N TRP A 70 11.32 6.34 -3.84
CA TRP A 70 10.98 5.80 -5.17
C TRP A 70 11.60 4.43 -5.48
N ASN A 71 12.37 3.90 -4.54
CA ASN A 71 13.05 2.61 -4.62
C ASN A 71 12.41 1.58 -3.67
N GLY A 72 11.11 1.71 -3.37
CA GLY A 72 10.42 0.84 -2.42
C GLY A 72 10.56 -0.64 -2.78
N THR A 73 10.24 -0.99 -4.03
CA THR A 73 10.27 -2.36 -4.55
C THR A 73 11.68 -2.98 -4.52
N GLU A 74 12.70 -2.23 -4.92
CA GLU A 74 14.11 -2.66 -4.82
C GLU A 74 14.55 -2.81 -3.36
N CYS A 75 14.23 -1.86 -2.49
CA CYS A 75 14.58 -1.96 -1.07
C CYS A 75 13.87 -3.13 -0.39
N ALA A 76 12.65 -3.48 -0.81
CA ALA A 76 11.93 -4.61 -0.26
C ALA A 76 12.65 -5.94 -0.54
N ALA A 77 13.50 -6.02 -1.57
CA ALA A 77 14.32 -7.21 -1.86
C ALA A 77 15.22 -7.64 -0.69
N ALA A 78 15.56 -6.71 0.22
CA ALA A 78 16.38 -6.98 1.40
C ALA A 78 15.63 -7.60 2.59
N LEU A 79 14.30 -7.62 2.58
CA LEU A 79 13.52 -8.21 3.68
C LEU A 79 13.63 -9.74 3.63
N ASP A 80 13.45 -10.41 4.75
CA ASP A 80 13.49 -11.87 4.81
C ASP A 80 12.18 -12.46 5.34
N GLY A 81 11.84 -13.68 4.92
CA GLY A 81 10.66 -14.42 5.41
C GLY A 81 9.29 -13.87 5.00
N VAL A 82 9.23 -12.91 4.07
CA VAL A 82 7.97 -12.33 3.58
C VAL A 82 7.66 -12.89 2.19
N ALA A 83 6.46 -13.44 2.00
CA ALA A 83 5.98 -13.88 0.69
C ALA A 83 5.77 -12.69 -0.25
N ARG A 84 6.68 -12.50 -1.20
CA ARG A 84 6.61 -11.47 -2.25
C ARG A 84 7.29 -11.94 -3.54
N PRO A 85 7.02 -11.27 -4.68
CA PRO A 85 7.77 -11.54 -5.90
C PRO A 85 9.24 -11.17 -5.71
N ARG A 86 10.15 -12.02 -6.18
CA ARG A 86 11.57 -11.70 -6.15
C ARG A 86 11.84 -10.53 -7.08
N TRP A 87 12.55 -9.52 -6.58
CA TRP A 87 13.07 -8.44 -7.41
C TRP A 87 14.36 -8.87 -8.12
N HIS A 88 14.48 -8.57 -9.42
CA HIS A 88 15.62 -8.96 -10.25
C HIS A 88 16.56 -7.80 -10.55
N ARG A 89 16.00 -6.67 -11.00
CA ARG A 89 16.75 -5.49 -11.42
C ARG A 89 15.82 -4.31 -11.62
N ALA A 90 16.41 -3.12 -11.73
CA ALA A 90 15.73 -1.91 -12.15
C ALA A 90 16.57 -1.09 -13.12
N ALA A 91 15.91 -0.20 -13.85
CA ALA A 91 16.56 0.89 -14.57
C ALA A 91 15.82 2.21 -14.27
N VAL A 92 16.58 3.29 -14.19
CA VAL A 92 16.07 4.62 -13.89
C VAL A 92 16.67 5.61 -14.87
N TRP A 93 15.83 6.43 -15.49
CA TRP A 93 16.28 7.45 -16.44
C TRP A 93 15.46 8.73 -16.33
N ARG A 94 16.10 9.84 -16.70
CA ARG A 94 15.43 11.14 -16.81
C ARG A 94 14.86 11.29 -18.21
N GLN A 95 13.62 11.74 -18.32
CA GLN A 95 13.08 12.13 -19.62
C GLN A 95 13.74 13.46 -20.06
N PRO A 96 14.36 13.52 -21.26
CA PRO A 96 15.02 14.72 -21.75
C PRO A 96 14.10 15.95 -21.71
N ASP A 97 14.69 17.11 -21.40
CA ASP A 97 14.02 18.43 -21.40
C ASP A 97 12.76 18.54 -20.53
N THR A 98 12.56 17.62 -19.58
CA THR A 98 11.45 17.66 -18.64
C THR A 98 11.92 17.47 -17.19
N ALA A 99 10.99 17.73 -16.26
CA ALA A 99 11.15 17.41 -14.84
C ALA A 99 10.59 16.01 -14.49
N VAL A 100 10.64 15.08 -15.43
CA VAL A 100 10.10 13.72 -15.29
C VAL A 100 11.22 12.71 -15.19
N MET A 101 11.00 11.73 -14.33
CA MET A 101 11.84 10.56 -14.14
C MET A 101 11.01 9.31 -14.34
N TRP A 102 11.65 8.32 -14.93
CA TRP A 102 11.10 7.01 -15.20
C TRP A 102 11.90 5.94 -14.49
N ARG A 103 11.18 4.95 -13.97
CA ARG A 103 11.77 3.76 -13.36
C ARG A 103 11.06 2.56 -13.89
N VAL A 104 11.80 1.49 -14.12
CA VAL A 104 11.25 0.16 -14.29
C VAL A 104 11.84 -0.78 -13.26
N ASP A 105 11.00 -1.56 -12.61
CA ASP A 105 11.37 -2.68 -11.76
C ASP A 105 10.95 -3.98 -12.41
N GLU A 106 11.87 -4.95 -12.48
CA GLU A 106 11.59 -6.31 -12.93
C GLU A 106 11.47 -7.25 -11.73
N THR A 107 10.36 -7.97 -11.63
CA THR A 107 10.09 -8.94 -10.56
C THR A 107 9.67 -10.30 -11.13
N ASP A 108 9.65 -11.33 -10.29
CA ASP A 108 8.89 -12.54 -10.59
C ASP A 108 7.43 -12.21 -10.95
N LEU A 109 6.81 -13.11 -11.70
CA LEU A 109 5.36 -13.10 -11.86
C LEU A 109 4.70 -13.40 -10.51
N LEU A 110 3.49 -12.88 -10.33
CA LEU A 110 2.65 -13.25 -9.20
C LEU A 110 2.29 -14.75 -9.27
N PRO A 111 2.25 -15.46 -8.13
CA PRO A 111 1.91 -16.89 -8.11
C PRO A 111 0.41 -17.14 -8.37
N GLY A 112 -0.42 -16.12 -8.18
CA GLY A 112 -1.84 -16.15 -8.46
C GLY A 112 -2.36 -14.79 -8.91
N GLU A 113 -3.67 -14.69 -9.11
CA GLU A 113 -4.32 -13.43 -9.46
C GLU A 113 -4.57 -12.59 -8.20
N PRO A 114 -4.57 -11.25 -8.32
CA PRO A 114 -5.04 -10.39 -7.23
C PRO A 114 -6.44 -10.79 -6.76
N ILE A 115 -6.66 -10.82 -5.44
CA ILE A 115 -7.93 -11.30 -4.85
C ILE A 115 -9.14 -10.47 -5.29
N GLY A 116 -8.94 -9.19 -5.59
CA GLY A 116 -9.98 -8.34 -6.15
C GLY A 116 -9.61 -6.86 -6.12
N THR A 117 -10.59 -6.02 -5.80
CA THR A 117 -10.40 -4.59 -5.54
C THR A 117 -9.88 -4.34 -4.13
N SER A 118 -9.45 -3.12 -3.82
CA SER A 118 -8.90 -2.80 -2.50
C SER A 118 -9.87 -3.10 -1.36
N VAL A 119 -11.16 -2.83 -1.59
CA VAL A 119 -12.27 -3.21 -0.70
C VAL A 119 -13.01 -4.37 -1.34
N LEU A 120 -13.27 -5.44 -0.58
CA LEU A 120 -14.09 -6.56 -1.05
C LEU A 120 -15.54 -6.38 -0.61
N THR A 121 -16.47 -6.78 -1.47
CA THR A 121 -17.92 -6.78 -1.20
C THR A 121 -18.50 -8.19 -1.03
N ALA A 122 -17.67 -9.23 -1.20
CA ALA A 122 -17.99 -10.63 -0.96
C ALA A 122 -16.78 -11.33 -0.33
N ASP A 123 -17.04 -12.43 0.39
CA ASP A 123 -15.96 -13.26 0.95
C ASP A 123 -15.16 -13.91 -0.20
N PRO A 124 -13.82 -13.79 -0.21
CA PRO A 124 -12.99 -14.43 -1.24
C PRO A 124 -12.79 -15.95 -1.04
N ASP A 125 -13.37 -16.55 0.00
CA ASP A 125 -13.31 -18.00 0.30
C ASP A 125 -11.86 -18.53 0.37
N LEU A 126 -10.96 -17.75 0.98
CA LEU A 126 -9.53 -18.06 1.05
C LEU A 126 -9.24 -19.27 1.95
N PRO A 127 -8.33 -20.16 1.54
CA PRO A 127 -8.00 -21.35 2.32
C PRO A 127 -7.25 -20.99 3.61
N HIS A 128 -7.24 -21.91 4.58
CA HIS A 128 -6.57 -21.66 5.87
C HIS A 128 -5.05 -21.40 5.71
N GLU A 129 -4.40 -22.07 4.77
CA GLU A 129 -2.97 -21.88 4.46
C GLU A 129 -2.66 -20.45 4.02
N TRP A 130 -3.55 -19.80 3.27
CA TRP A 130 -3.39 -18.40 2.87
C TRP A 130 -3.30 -17.48 4.09
N TRP A 131 -4.14 -17.71 5.11
CA TRP A 131 -4.11 -16.93 6.35
C TRP A 131 -2.84 -17.20 7.17
N GLN A 132 -2.33 -18.44 7.15
CA GLN A 132 -1.05 -18.78 7.78
C GLN A 132 0.11 -18.03 7.12
N ASP A 133 0.14 -17.99 5.79
CA ASP A 133 1.19 -17.32 5.01
C ASP A 133 1.11 -15.78 5.15
N LEU A 134 -0.10 -15.21 5.19
CA LEU A 134 -0.30 -13.81 5.54
C LEU A 134 0.31 -13.51 6.91
N ASN A 135 -0.03 -14.31 7.92
CA ASN A 135 0.44 -14.08 9.28
C ASN A 135 1.96 -14.22 9.39
N ALA A 136 2.53 -15.29 8.83
CA ALA A 136 3.97 -15.50 8.81
C ALA A 136 4.70 -14.35 8.12
N SER A 137 4.18 -13.85 7.00
CA SER A 137 4.76 -12.74 6.26
C SER A 137 4.71 -11.41 7.02
N LEU A 138 3.58 -11.09 7.65
CA LEU A 138 3.45 -9.86 8.43
C LEU A 138 4.27 -9.90 9.73
N ASP A 139 4.37 -11.06 10.36
CA ASP A 139 5.20 -11.25 11.55
C ASP A 139 6.69 -11.14 11.18
N ALA A 140 7.11 -11.77 10.07
CA ALA A 140 8.46 -11.63 9.54
C ALA A 140 8.77 -10.17 9.21
N LEU A 141 7.86 -9.45 8.54
CA LEU A 141 7.99 -8.04 8.21
C LEU A 141 8.17 -7.18 9.47
N GLY A 142 7.35 -7.39 10.50
CA GLY A 142 7.39 -6.64 11.75
C GLY A 142 8.70 -6.77 12.54
N THR A 143 9.56 -7.74 12.21
CA THR A 143 10.89 -7.93 12.82
C THR A 143 12.05 -7.35 12.00
N GLN A 144 11.78 -6.87 10.78
CA GLN A 144 12.79 -6.31 9.89
C GLN A 144 13.33 -4.96 10.41
N ARG A 145 14.43 -4.49 9.81
CA ARG A 145 15.00 -3.16 10.11
C ARG A 145 15.09 -2.34 8.84
N THR A 146 14.71 -1.07 8.94
CA THR A 146 14.81 -0.13 7.82
C THR A 146 14.91 1.30 8.34
N THR A 147 15.48 2.19 7.54
CA THR A 147 15.46 3.63 7.77
C THR A 147 14.31 4.33 7.03
N ARG A 148 13.57 3.58 6.19
CA ARG A 148 12.39 4.09 5.51
C ARG A 148 11.28 4.38 6.51
N VAL A 149 10.53 5.43 6.29
CA VAL A 149 9.25 5.68 6.97
C VAL A 149 8.14 5.38 5.97
N ALA A 150 7.12 4.66 6.42
CA ALA A 150 6.00 4.28 5.58
C ALA A 150 5.25 5.50 5.01
N THR A 151 4.73 5.37 3.79
CA THR A 151 3.99 6.42 3.10
C THR A 151 2.57 5.97 2.72
N PRO A 152 1.69 5.60 3.67
CA PRO A 152 0.31 5.25 3.34
C PRO A 152 -0.37 6.37 2.53
N ASP A 153 -1.08 6.00 1.46
CA ASP A 153 -1.65 6.93 0.46
C ASP A 153 -0.62 7.90 -0.15
N THR A 154 0.65 7.50 -0.23
CA THR A 154 1.81 8.30 -0.65
C THR A 154 2.14 9.48 0.29
N VAL A 155 1.68 9.45 1.53
CA VAL A 155 1.97 10.48 2.55
C VAL A 155 2.73 9.85 3.70
N MET A 156 3.89 10.43 4.05
CA MET A 156 4.71 9.94 5.16
C MET A 156 3.91 9.94 6.45
N ILE A 157 3.81 8.77 7.09
CA ILE A 157 3.11 8.65 8.37
C ILE A 157 3.94 9.31 9.48
N THR A 158 3.27 10.08 10.33
CA THR A 158 3.91 10.82 11.43
C THR A 158 3.02 10.79 12.67
N GLN A 159 3.63 10.98 13.85
CA GLN A 159 2.91 11.19 15.11
C GLN A 159 1.80 12.24 14.95
N HIS A 160 2.17 13.43 14.47
CA HIS A 160 1.25 14.54 14.33
C HIS A 160 0.10 14.22 13.38
N GLY A 161 0.40 13.65 12.20
CA GLY A 161 -0.62 13.29 11.22
C GLY A 161 -1.62 12.25 11.74
N VAL A 162 -1.17 11.28 12.52
CA VAL A 162 -2.06 10.31 13.18
C VAL A 162 -2.91 10.98 14.25
N THR A 163 -2.30 11.77 15.15
CA THR A 163 -3.02 12.50 16.22
C THR A 163 -4.11 13.41 15.65
N GLU A 164 -3.80 14.17 14.60
CA GLU A 164 -4.76 15.03 13.91
C GLU A 164 -5.92 14.21 13.31
N ALA A 165 -5.62 13.12 12.60
CA ALA A 165 -6.62 12.31 11.93
C ALA A 165 -7.62 11.66 12.91
N ILE A 166 -7.15 11.22 14.08
CA ILE A 166 -7.98 10.52 15.07
C ILE A 166 -8.58 11.45 16.13
N GLY A 167 -8.10 12.69 16.26
CA GLY A 167 -8.46 13.61 17.33
C GLY A 167 -9.97 13.82 17.46
N ARG A 168 -10.69 13.87 16.33
CA ARG A 168 -12.16 14.00 16.29
C ARG A 168 -12.95 12.86 16.93
N PHE A 169 -12.30 11.73 17.21
CA PHE A 169 -12.92 10.56 17.82
C PHE A 169 -12.62 10.41 19.31
N LEU A 170 -11.69 11.20 19.84
CA LEU A 170 -11.17 11.08 21.19
C LEU A 170 -11.61 12.26 22.04
N SER A 171 -11.81 12.02 23.33
CA SER A 171 -12.01 13.09 24.30
C SER A 171 -10.70 13.81 24.62
N ASP A 172 -10.79 15.04 25.10
CA ASP A 172 -9.63 15.81 25.52
C ASP A 172 -8.80 15.04 26.56
N GLY A 173 -7.48 15.03 26.38
CA GLY A 173 -6.52 14.42 27.31
C GLY A 173 -6.21 12.95 27.06
N ILE A 174 -6.81 12.28 26.07
CA ILE A 174 -6.38 10.95 25.66
C ILE A 174 -4.98 11.00 25.02
N ASP A 175 -4.05 10.21 25.56
CA ASP A 175 -2.70 10.12 25.04
C ASP A 175 -2.67 9.37 23.70
N THR A 176 -2.26 10.08 22.64
CA THR A 176 -2.13 9.56 21.27
C THR A 176 -0.68 9.27 20.88
N THR A 177 0.26 9.31 21.82
CA THR A 177 1.69 9.04 21.57
C THR A 177 1.88 7.65 20.97
N LEU A 178 2.57 7.53 19.84
CA LEU A 178 2.90 6.29 19.16
C LEU A 178 4.23 5.78 19.66
N THR A 179 4.25 4.57 20.18
CA THR A 179 5.37 4.03 20.98
C THR A 179 6.07 2.85 20.30
N GLU A 180 5.33 2.04 19.55
CA GLU A 180 5.82 0.87 18.84
C GLU A 180 5.80 1.13 17.33
N TRP A 181 6.97 1.45 16.78
CA TRP A 181 7.16 1.54 15.34
C TRP A 181 7.79 0.25 14.82
N ARG A 182 7.18 -0.35 13.79
CA ARG A 182 7.66 -1.57 13.12
C ARG A 182 7.54 -1.41 11.61
N PRO A 183 8.33 -2.14 10.81
CA PRO A 183 8.13 -2.15 9.37
C PRO A 183 6.72 -2.65 9.02
N ALA A 184 6.09 -1.98 8.08
CA ALA A 184 4.77 -2.29 7.55
C ALA A 184 4.78 -2.11 6.02
N HIS A 185 3.89 -2.82 5.34
CA HIS A 185 3.64 -2.68 3.91
C HIS A 185 3.08 -1.30 3.58
N ALA A 186 2.22 -0.77 4.47
CA ALA A 186 1.60 0.55 4.42
C ALA A 186 0.59 0.78 3.29
N ASP A 187 0.46 -0.17 2.36
CA ASP A 187 -0.66 -0.27 1.42
C ASP A 187 -1.26 -1.70 1.43
N LEU A 188 -1.44 -2.30 2.61
CA LEU A 188 -2.06 -3.62 2.73
C LEU A 188 -3.57 -3.54 2.51
N ASN A 189 -4.01 -3.94 1.33
CA ASN A 189 -5.40 -4.06 0.92
C ASN A 189 -5.56 -5.29 0.00
N TRP A 190 -6.80 -5.69 -0.28
CA TRP A 190 -7.07 -6.94 -1.01
C TRP A 190 -6.60 -6.94 -2.47
N ALA A 191 -6.41 -5.76 -3.09
CA ALA A 191 -5.88 -5.65 -4.45
C ALA A 191 -4.35 -5.83 -4.52
N ASN A 192 -3.66 -5.82 -3.37
CA ASN A 192 -2.20 -5.98 -3.27
C ASN A 192 -1.81 -7.36 -2.72
N THR A 193 -2.73 -8.31 -2.76
CA THR A 193 -2.51 -9.71 -2.35
C THR A 193 -3.08 -10.66 -3.39
N THR A 194 -2.44 -11.82 -3.57
CA THR A 194 -2.90 -12.86 -4.51
C THR A 194 -3.66 -13.98 -3.82
N GLY A 195 -4.48 -14.71 -4.59
CA GLY A 195 -5.07 -15.98 -4.19
C GLY A 195 -5.06 -17.03 -5.32
N PRO A 196 -5.18 -18.34 -5.02
CA PRO A 196 -5.27 -18.92 -3.68
C PRO A 196 -3.93 -18.99 -2.94
N GLU A 197 -2.80 -18.87 -3.65
CA GLU A 197 -1.47 -18.76 -3.04
C GLU A 197 -1.22 -17.32 -2.56
N PHE A 198 -0.80 -17.15 -1.31
CA PHE A 198 -0.54 -15.83 -0.74
C PHE A 198 0.75 -15.22 -1.27
N CYS A 199 0.66 -13.97 -1.71
CA CYS A 199 1.81 -13.16 -2.07
C CYS A 199 1.44 -11.69 -1.90
N LEU A 200 2.33 -10.90 -1.29
CA LEU A 200 2.18 -9.47 -1.08
C LEU A 200 3.03 -8.70 -2.10
N PHE A 201 2.43 -7.73 -2.79
CA PHE A 201 3.07 -6.96 -3.87
C PHE A 201 2.70 -5.47 -3.82
N ASP A 202 3.31 -4.66 -4.70
CA ASP A 202 3.24 -3.17 -4.69
C ASP A 202 3.91 -2.59 -3.43
N TRP A 203 5.21 -2.90 -3.28
CA TRP A 203 6.06 -2.50 -2.16
C TRP A 203 6.60 -1.07 -2.27
N GLU A 204 5.85 -0.11 -2.80
CA GLU A 204 6.35 1.26 -2.98
C GLU A 204 6.36 2.05 -1.66
N ASP A 205 5.33 1.84 -0.83
CA ASP A 205 5.02 2.67 0.35
C ASP A 205 5.54 2.10 1.67
N TRP A 206 6.16 0.91 1.66
CA TRP A 206 6.61 0.23 2.86
C TRP A 206 7.68 1.00 3.64
N GLY A 207 7.68 0.83 4.95
CA GLY A 207 8.66 1.43 5.86
C GLY A 207 8.23 1.30 7.32
N MET A 208 8.91 2.00 8.22
CA MET A 208 8.51 2.08 9.62
C MET A 208 7.14 2.77 9.75
N ALA A 209 6.22 2.12 10.43
CA ALA A 209 4.89 2.62 10.77
C ALA A 209 4.52 2.22 12.21
N PRO A 210 3.52 2.86 12.84
CA PRO A 210 2.99 2.39 14.10
C PRO A 210 2.44 0.98 13.96
N ARG A 211 2.68 0.16 15.00
CA ARG A 211 2.19 -1.21 15.05
C ARG A 211 0.68 -1.26 14.80
N GLY A 212 0.28 -2.20 13.94
CA GLY A 212 -1.12 -2.42 13.58
C GLY A 212 -1.62 -1.65 12.36
N LEU A 213 -0.79 -0.82 11.69
CA LEU A 213 -1.20 -0.13 10.46
C LEU A 213 -1.72 -1.09 9.40
N ASP A 214 -0.95 -2.14 9.07
CA ASP A 214 -1.33 -3.12 8.05
C ASP A 214 -2.58 -3.92 8.45
N ALA A 215 -2.63 -4.41 9.69
CA ALA A 215 -3.78 -5.14 10.22
C ALA A 215 -5.06 -4.29 10.20
N ALA A 216 -4.97 -3.02 10.61
CA ALA A 216 -6.08 -2.08 10.58
C ALA A 216 -6.50 -1.78 9.13
N SER A 217 -5.55 -1.65 8.22
CA SER A 217 -5.83 -1.38 6.79
C SER A 217 -6.57 -2.55 6.15
N LEU A 218 -6.11 -3.78 6.36
CA LEU A 218 -6.79 -4.98 5.86
C LEU A 218 -8.18 -5.14 6.49
N TRP A 219 -8.31 -4.90 7.79
CA TRP A 219 -9.60 -4.93 8.49
C TRP A 219 -10.58 -3.90 7.92
N GLY A 220 -10.15 -2.64 7.75
CA GLY A 220 -10.99 -1.57 7.20
C GLY A 220 -11.45 -1.85 5.78
N ASN A 221 -10.58 -2.45 4.96
CA ASN A 221 -10.90 -2.92 3.61
C ASN A 221 -11.78 -4.19 3.56
N SER A 222 -12.05 -4.81 4.71
CA SER A 222 -12.92 -5.97 4.86
C SER A 222 -14.30 -5.64 5.43
N LEU A 223 -14.53 -4.39 5.86
CA LEU A 223 -15.72 -4.01 6.64
C LEU A 223 -17.06 -4.23 5.91
N ALA A 224 -17.07 -4.28 4.58
CA ALA A 224 -18.27 -4.58 3.80
C ALA A 224 -18.68 -6.06 3.87
N VAL A 225 -17.81 -6.93 4.37
CA VAL A 225 -18.06 -8.37 4.57
C VAL A 225 -17.81 -8.69 6.05
N PRO A 226 -18.84 -8.67 6.91
CA PRO A 226 -18.67 -8.77 8.36
C PRO A 226 -17.88 -10.00 8.83
N ALA A 227 -18.09 -11.16 8.19
CA ALA A 227 -17.37 -12.40 8.51
C ALA A 227 -15.87 -12.27 8.20
N LEU A 228 -15.51 -11.65 7.07
CA LEU A 228 -14.13 -11.39 6.68
C LEU A 228 -13.46 -10.40 7.63
N ALA A 229 -14.13 -9.29 7.97
CA ALA A 229 -13.62 -8.33 8.95
C ALA A 229 -13.39 -8.97 10.33
N ALA A 230 -14.31 -9.84 10.77
CA ALA A 230 -14.15 -10.61 12.01
C ALA A 230 -12.96 -11.58 11.93
N ARG A 231 -12.75 -12.22 10.77
CA ARG A 231 -11.59 -13.10 10.56
C ARG A 231 -10.28 -12.34 10.62
N VAL A 232 -10.16 -11.19 9.94
CA VAL A 232 -8.95 -10.34 10.02
C VAL A 232 -8.68 -9.93 11.46
N ARG A 233 -9.70 -9.54 12.23
CA ARG A 233 -9.54 -9.23 13.67
C ARG A 233 -9.04 -10.42 14.48
N GLN A 234 -9.53 -11.62 14.20
CA GLN A 234 -9.09 -12.83 14.88
C GLN A 234 -7.63 -13.13 14.58
N GLU A 235 -7.24 -13.11 13.30
CA GLU A 235 -5.89 -13.43 12.83
C GLU A 235 -4.86 -12.42 13.34
N ARG A 236 -5.20 -11.13 13.32
CA ARG A 236 -4.32 -10.03 13.73
C ARG A 236 -4.67 -9.44 15.09
N HIS A 237 -5.33 -10.21 15.95
CA HIS A 237 -5.79 -9.76 17.28
C HIS A 237 -4.65 -9.13 18.09
N HIS A 238 -3.47 -9.76 18.09
CA HIS A 238 -2.32 -9.27 18.84
C HIS A 238 -1.88 -7.87 18.41
N ASP A 239 -1.97 -7.53 17.12
CA ASP A 239 -1.66 -6.18 16.66
C ASP A 239 -2.79 -5.21 16.97
N LEU A 240 -4.03 -5.58 16.63
CA LEU A 240 -5.19 -4.69 16.73
C LEU A 240 -5.56 -4.34 18.17
N GLU A 241 -5.34 -5.24 19.13
CA GLU A 241 -5.63 -4.97 20.55
C GLU A 241 -4.51 -4.24 21.29
N SER A 242 -3.33 -4.11 20.69
CA SER A 242 -2.27 -3.24 21.22
C SER A 242 -2.74 -1.78 21.23
N ARG A 243 -2.16 -0.95 22.11
CA ARG A 243 -2.53 0.46 22.20
C ARG A 243 -2.34 1.17 20.85
N ASP A 244 -1.19 1.00 20.22
CA ASP A 244 -0.90 1.61 18.92
C ASP A 244 -1.77 1.02 17.80
N GLY A 245 -2.11 -0.28 17.87
CA GLY A 245 -3.06 -0.90 16.94
C GLY A 245 -4.49 -0.37 17.04
N LYS A 246 -4.94 -0.02 18.26
CA LYS A 246 -6.20 0.70 18.49
C LYS A 246 -6.17 2.10 17.88
N LEU A 247 -5.06 2.84 18.05
CA LEU A 247 -4.87 4.14 17.40
C LEU A 247 -4.84 4.01 15.86
N MET A 248 -4.21 2.96 15.33
CA MET A 248 -4.22 2.66 13.88
C MET A 248 -5.61 2.25 13.37
N THR A 249 -6.41 1.55 14.18
CA THR A 249 -7.81 1.26 13.86
C THR A 249 -8.62 2.55 13.73
N LEU A 250 -8.45 3.50 14.66
CA LEU A 250 -9.05 4.83 14.56
C LEU A 250 -8.54 5.62 13.35
N PHE A 251 -7.24 5.51 13.03
CA PHE A 251 -6.65 6.14 11.85
C PHE A 251 -7.30 5.64 10.55
N ILE A 252 -7.51 4.33 10.42
CA ILE A 252 -8.21 3.76 9.26
C ILE A 252 -9.70 4.14 9.27
N CYS A 253 -10.37 4.17 10.43
CA CYS A 253 -11.74 4.69 10.53
C CYS A 253 -11.80 6.16 10.09
N ALA A 254 -10.79 6.97 10.39
CA ALA A 254 -10.73 8.36 9.96
C ALA A 254 -10.72 8.49 8.42
N LYS A 255 -10.03 7.57 7.74
CA LYS A 255 -9.97 7.49 6.27
C LYS A 255 -11.27 7.00 5.64
N ILE A 256 -12.07 6.22 6.35
CA ILE A 256 -13.38 5.73 5.88
C ILE A 256 -14.46 6.81 6.10
N LEU A 257 -14.46 7.42 7.29
CA LEU A 257 -15.46 8.38 7.74
C LEU A 257 -15.12 9.82 7.28
N THR A 258 -14.71 10.02 6.03
CA THR A 258 -14.40 11.36 5.52
C THR A 258 -15.70 12.17 5.33
N PRO A 259 -15.65 13.51 5.37
CA PRO A 259 -16.84 14.35 5.12
C PRO A 259 -17.49 14.08 3.75
N ASP A 260 -16.69 13.72 2.76
CA ASP A 260 -17.12 13.47 1.38
C ASP A 260 -17.34 11.97 1.08
N ALA A 261 -17.46 11.13 2.12
CA ALA A 261 -17.68 9.71 1.93
C ALA A 261 -19.01 9.45 1.20
N HIS A 262 -19.01 8.47 0.29
CA HIS A 262 -20.22 8.09 -0.42
C HIS A 262 -21.26 7.57 0.58
N PRO A 263 -22.49 8.10 0.65
CA PRO A 263 -23.47 7.73 1.67
C PRO A 263 -23.78 6.23 1.72
N ASP A 264 -23.71 5.57 0.57
CA ASP A 264 -23.96 4.12 0.44
C ASP A 264 -22.71 3.24 0.65
N ASP A 265 -21.58 3.79 1.14
CA ASP A 265 -20.40 2.97 1.45
C ASP A 265 -20.73 2.03 2.63
N PRO A 266 -20.75 0.70 2.42
CA PRO A 266 -21.16 -0.28 3.43
C PRO A 266 -20.23 -0.32 4.66
N ARG A 267 -19.07 0.34 4.59
CA ARG A 267 -18.10 0.39 5.69
C ARG A 267 -18.41 1.47 6.72
N LEU A 268 -19.28 2.45 6.40
CA LEU A 268 -19.54 3.61 7.28
C LEU A 268 -20.09 3.20 8.64
N GLU A 269 -21.17 2.43 8.66
CA GLU A 269 -21.82 2.02 9.90
C GLU A 269 -20.91 1.11 10.77
N PRO A 270 -20.23 0.08 10.21
CA PRO A 270 -19.21 -0.67 10.95
C PRO A 270 -18.07 0.20 11.50
N ALA A 271 -17.57 1.18 10.73
CA ALA A 271 -16.51 2.07 11.16
C ALA A 271 -16.96 2.97 12.32
N HIS A 272 -18.18 3.53 12.27
CA HIS A 272 -18.75 4.30 13.38
C HIS A 272 -18.84 3.47 14.68
N ARG A 273 -19.33 2.23 14.59
CA ARG A 273 -19.39 1.32 15.75
C ARG A 273 -18.01 1.03 16.32
N MET A 274 -17.02 0.76 15.45
CA MET A 274 -15.66 0.49 15.89
C MET A 274 -15.04 1.70 16.58
N THR A 275 -15.20 2.89 16.00
CA THR A 275 -14.70 4.14 16.60
C THR A 275 -15.22 4.31 18.02
N ALA A 276 -16.52 4.15 18.25
CA ALA A 276 -17.09 4.25 19.60
C ALA A 276 -16.48 3.21 20.57
N GLN A 277 -16.35 1.95 20.14
CA GLN A 277 -15.78 0.88 20.95
C GLN A 277 -14.32 1.15 21.34
N ILE A 278 -13.50 1.59 20.38
CA ILE A 278 -12.08 1.85 20.60
C ILE A 278 -11.87 3.10 21.45
N SER A 279 -12.63 4.18 21.21
CA SER A 279 -12.55 5.39 22.03
C SER A 279 -12.89 5.11 23.49
N GLU A 280 -13.95 4.33 23.76
CA GLU A 280 -14.28 3.90 25.11
C GLU A 280 -13.19 3.02 25.73
N ALA A 281 -12.60 2.11 24.96
CA ALA A 281 -11.53 1.24 25.45
C ALA A 281 -10.29 2.05 25.85
N LEU A 282 -9.89 3.03 25.03
CA LEU A 282 -8.76 3.92 25.31
C LEU A 282 -9.00 4.85 26.50
N GLN A 283 -10.27 5.22 26.77
CA GLN A 283 -10.63 5.99 27.97
C GLN A 283 -10.51 5.18 29.26
N ARG A 284 -10.73 3.86 29.20
CA ARG A 284 -10.72 2.98 30.40
C ARG A 284 -9.33 2.54 30.85
N GLY A 285 -8.31 2.68 29.99
CA GLY A 285 -6.94 2.23 30.25
C GLY A 285 -6.70 0.81 29.75
#